data_AF-A0A7G1IRI2-F1
#
_entry.id   AF-A0A7G1IRI2-F1
#
_cell.length_a   1.000
_cell.length_b   1.000
_cell.length_c   1.000
_cell.angle_alpha   90.00
_cell.angle_beta   90.00
_cell.angle_gamma   90.00
#
_symmetry.space_group_name_H-M   'P 1'
#
loop_
_entity.id
_entity.type
_entity.pdbx_description
1 polymer ?
#
loop_
_entity_poly.entity_id
_entity_poly.type
_entity_poly.pdbx_seq_one_letter_code
_entity_poly.pdbx_strand_id
1 'polypeptide(L)' 'MAIRRLEKIGLVKRSRDPSDLRAVLVDITPQGRAVHAESLANRHAALAAMLSQLPTPTSTR' A
#
# COMPACT_ATOMS: atom_id res chain seq x y z
N MET A 1 -8.38 -9.57 -10.41
CA MET A 1 -7.87 -10.69 -9.57
C MET A 1 -7.29 -10.21 -8.24
N ALA A 2 -6.52 -9.11 -8.19
CA ALA A 2 -5.94 -8.58 -6.95
C ALA A 2 -6.98 -8.16 -5.89
N ILE A 3 -7.98 -7.35 -6.26
CA ILE A 3 -9.02 -6.88 -5.31
C ILE A 3 -9.76 -8.06 -4.66
N ARG A 4 -10.13 -9.10 -5.42
CA ARG A 4 -10.76 -10.31 -4.88
C ARG A 4 -9.88 -11.03 -3.85
N ARG A 5 -8.56 -11.08 -4.08
CA ARG A 5 -7.64 -11.67 -3.12
C ARG A 5 -7.58 -10.85 -1.84
N LEU A 6 -7.45 -9.53 -1.96
CA LEU A 6 -7.41 -8.61 -0.82
C LEU A 6 -8.70 -8.66 0.01
N GLU A 7 -9.86 -8.78 -0.65
CA GLU A 7 -11.15 -8.97 -0.01
C GLU A 7 -11.21 -10.32 0.73
N LYS A 8 -10.75 -11.40 0.08
CA LYS A 8 -10.70 -12.74 0.70
C LYS A 8 -9.87 -12.78 1.98
N ILE A 9 -8.83 -11.95 2.09
CA ILE A 9 -7.98 -11.86 3.29
C ILE A 9 -8.35 -10.70 4.22
N GLY A 10 -9.49 -10.03 4.00
CA GLY A 10 -10.04 -9.02 4.89
C GLY A 10 -9.38 -7.65 4.84
N LEU A 11 -8.49 -7.38 3.87
CA LEU A 11 -7.79 -6.09 3.78
C LEU A 11 -8.64 -4.99 3.10
N VAL A 12 -9.65 -5.39 2.33
CA VAL A 12 -10.63 -4.47 1.73
C VAL A 12 -12.03 -5.05 1.84
N LYS A 13 -13.05 -4.18 1.75
CA LYS A 13 -14.46 -4.57 1.59
C LYS A 13 -15.01 -3.97 0.30
N ARG A 14 -16.00 -4.63 -0.30
CA ARG A 14 -16.69 -4.13 -1.49
C ARG A 14 -18.16 -3.89 -1.19
N SER A 15 -18.69 -2.80 -1.71
CA SER A 15 -20.12 -2.48 -1.66
C SER A 15 -20.58 -1.96 -3.03
N ARG A 16 -21.88 -2.06 -3.31
CA ARG A 16 -22.47 -1.36 -4.46
C ARG A 16 -22.53 0.12 -4.15
N ASP A 17 -22.27 0.95 -5.15
CA ASP A 17 -22.47 2.39 -5.02
C ASP A 17 -23.99 2.67 -4.94
N PRO A 18 -24.48 3.38 -3.91
CA PRO A 18 -25.90 3.71 -3.79
C PRO A 18 -26.41 4.66 -4.89
N SER A 19 -25.51 5.38 -5.57
CA SER A 19 -25.85 6.34 -6.65
C SER A 19 -25.84 5.72 -8.06
N ASP A 20 -25.05 4.66 -8.28
CA ASP A 20 -25.05 3.84 -9.50
C ASP A 20 -24.76 2.38 -9.15
N LEU A 21 -25.79 1.53 -9.17
CA LEU A 21 -25.68 0.12 -8.78
C LEU A 21 -24.78 -0.73 -9.70
N ARG A 22 -24.36 -0.20 -10.87
CA ARG A 22 -23.38 -0.85 -11.74
C ARG A 22 -21.94 -0.64 -11.24
N ALA A 23 -21.72 0.37 -10.40
CA ALA A 23 -20.43 0.67 -9.80
C ALA A 23 -20.22 -0.12 -8.49
N VAL A 24 -18.95 -0.38 -8.19
CA VAL A 24 -18.51 -1.05 -6.96
C VAL A 24 -17.52 -0.16 -6.25
N LEU A 25 -17.82 0.19 -5.01
CA LEU A 25 -16.92 0.88 -4.11
C LEU A 25 -16.02 -0.14 -3.40
N VAL A 26 -14.75 0.22 -3.24
CA VAL A 26 -13.75 -0.60 -2.55
C VAL A 26 -13.18 0.23 -1.42
N ASP A 27 -13.51 -0.13 -0.19
CA ASP A 27 -12.98 0.53 0.99
C ASP A 27 -11.88 -0.32 1.62
N ILE A 28 -10.80 0.33 2.03
CA ILE A 28 -9.77 -0.30 2.85
C ILE A 28 -10.30 -0.51 4.28
N THR A 29 -10.10 -1.71 4.82
CA THR A 29 -10.49 -2.01 6.21
C THR A 29 -9.46 -1.44 7.20
N PRO A 30 -9.78 -1.36 8.51
CA PRO A 30 -8.78 -1.03 9.53
C PRO A 30 -7.57 -1.97 9.49
N GLN A 31 -7.79 -3.28 9.31
CA GLN A 31 -6.72 -4.27 9.13
C GLN A 31 -5.90 -3.99 7.87
N GLY A 32 -6.56 -3.67 6.75
CA GLY A 32 -5.91 -3.26 5.51
C GLY A 32 -4.99 -2.06 5.69
N ARG A 33 -5.43 -1.05 6.44
CA ARG A 33 -4.60 0.13 6.75
C ARG A 33 -3.38 -0.23 7.59
N ALA A 34 -3.52 -1.08 8.60
CA ALA A 34 -2.40 -1.53 9.41
C ALA A 34 -1.35 -2.28 8.58
N VAL A 35 -1.78 -3.25 7.76
CA VAL A 35 -0.88 -4.00 6.85
C VAL A 35 -0.22 -3.09 5.82
N HIS A 36 -0.96 -2.11 5.28
CA HIS A 36 -0.39 -1.13 4.36
C HIS A 36 0.70 -0.30 5.06
N ALA A 37 0.44 0.19 6.28
CA ALA A 37 1.41 1.01 7.02
C ALA A 37 2.70 0.24 7.30
N GLU A 38 2.58 -1.03 7.70
CA GLU A 38 3.72 -1.94 7.90
C GLU A 38 4.50 -2.17 6.60
N SER A 39 3.79 -2.46 5.50
CA SER A 39 4.42 -2.66 4.19
C SER A 39 5.17 -1.41 3.72
N LEU A 40 4.61 -0.22 3.95
CA LEU A 40 5.25 1.05 3.63
C LEU A 40 6.50 1.27 4.47
N ALA A 41 6.45 1.01 5.78
CA ALA A 41 7.60 1.11 6.68
C ALA A 41 8.73 0.17 6.26
N ASN A 42 8.42 -1.09 5.95
CA ASN A 42 9.39 -2.07 5.48
C ASN A 42 10.05 -1.63 4.16
N ARG A 43 9.25 -1.06 3.25
CA ARG A 43 9.77 -0.53 1.98
C ARG A 43 10.71 0.66 2.21
N HIS A 44 10.35 1.59 3.09
CA HIS A 44 11.22 2.72 3.44
C HIS A 44 12.52 2.25 4.07
N ALA A 45 12.47 1.29 5.00
CA ALA A 45 13.67 0.74 5.63
C ALA A 45 14.60 0.05 4.60
N ALA A 46 14.04 -0.74 3.69
CA ALA A 46 14.81 -1.38 2.63
C ALA A 46 15.47 -0.35 1.72
N LEU A 47 14.73 0.67 1.29
CA LEU A 47 15.28 1.74 0.45
C LEU A 47 16.37 2.54 1.19
N ALA A 48 16.15 2.89 2.46
CA ALA A 48 17.16 3.57 3.27
C ALA A 48 18.45 2.74 3.39
N ALA A 49 18.32 1.42 3.58
CA ALA A 49 19.47 0.52 3.63
C ALA A 49 20.22 0.42 2.30
N MET A 50 19.53 0.47 1.16
CA MET A 50 20.17 0.51 -0.16
C MET A 50 20.89 1.84 -0.40
N LEU A 51 20.24 2.96 -0.04
CA LEU A 51 20.80 4.30 -0.21
C LEU A 51 22.01 4.54 0.69
N SER A 52 22.08 3.94 1.88
CA SER A 52 23.24 4.07 2.77
C SER A 52 24.52 3.42 2.22
N GLN A 53 24.40 2.56 1.20
CA GLN A 53 25.56 1.98 0.50
C GLN A 53 26.10 2.89 -0.61
N LEU A 54 25.38 3.96 -0.97
CA LEU A 54 25.85 4.87 -2.00
C LEU A 54 26.95 5.77 -1.41
N PRO A 55 28.06 5.98 -2.15
CA PRO A 55 29.07 6.94 -1.72
C PRO A 55 28.45 8.33 -1.65
N THR A 56 28.86 9.12 -0.66
CA THR A 56 28.40 10.51 -0.53
C THR A 56 28.75 11.23 -1.83
N PRO A 57 27.80 11.91 -2.49
CA PRO A 57 28.11 12.65 -3.70
C PRO A 57 29.22 13.64 -3.36
N THR A 58 30.38 13.43 -3.97
CA THR A 58 31.51 14.36 -3.86
C THR A 58 31.01 15.66 -4.47
N SER A 59 30.72 16.65 -3.64
CA SER A 59 30.31 17.98 -4.10
C SER A 59 31.48 18.56 -4.87
N THR A 60 31.48 18.39 -6.19
CA THR A 60 32.42 19.08 -7.07
C THR A 60 32.07 20.56 -7.00
N ARG A 61 32.96 21.30 -6.36
CA ARG A 61 32.94 22.76 -6.25
C ARG A 61 33.36 23.39 -7.57
#